data_AF-A0A1V4YLD9-F1
#
_entry.id   AF-A0A1V4YLD9-F1
#
_cell.length_a   1.000
_cell.length_b   1.000
_cell.length_c   1.000
_cell.angle_alpha   90.00
_cell.angle_beta   90.00
_cell.angle_gamma   90.00
#
_symmetry.space_group_name_H-M   'P 1'
#
loop_
_entity.id
_entity.type
_entity.pdbx_description
1 polymer ?
#
loop_
_entity_poly.entity_id
_entity_poly.type
_entity_poly.pdbx_seq_one_letter_code
_entity_poly.pdbx_strand_id
1 'polypeptide(L)'
;MEPFDLFGLFITGFILSLDPKFKDTIEKQRISALLIAVGITLMRIISYLYDFESVVKYQDILTAAASWCWLLAIFGFGSKYFTFNNGILKYANEAVLSFYILHQTVIVIFGFCIRDWELGVATKYIVLSPMSFLMIILVYEFLIRRNKMMRFLFGMK
;
A
#
# COMPACT_ATOMS: atom_id res chain seq x y z
N MET A 1 -1.80 13.37 18.49
CA MET A 1 -2.73 12.21 18.49
C MET A 1 -2.23 11.31 19.60
N GLU A 2 -3.00 11.15 20.66
CA GLU A 2 -2.57 10.37 21.82
C GLU A 2 -2.53 8.87 21.43
N PRO A 3 -1.60 8.07 21.97
CA PRO A 3 -1.47 6.65 21.61
C PRO A 3 -2.76 5.83 21.85
N PHE A 4 -3.65 6.29 22.71
CA PHE A 4 -4.96 5.68 22.97
C PHE A 4 -5.94 5.81 21.79
N ASP A 5 -5.88 6.91 21.03
CA ASP A 5 -6.79 7.15 19.89
C ASP A 5 -6.50 6.18 18.73
N LEU A 6 -5.21 5.90 18.51
CA LEU A 6 -4.74 4.95 17.50
C LEU A 6 -5.22 3.52 17.80
N PHE A 7 -5.22 3.14 19.07
CA PHE A 7 -5.69 1.83 19.50
C PHE A 7 -7.21 1.67 19.28
N GLY A 8 -7.99 2.71 19.61
CA GLY A 8 -9.43 2.72 19.36
C GLY A 8 -9.78 2.62 17.87
N LEU A 9 -9.06 3.36 17.01
CA LEU A 9 -9.21 3.28 15.55
C LEU A 9 -8.85 1.90 15.01
N PHE A 10 -7.77 1.28 15.51
CA PHE A 10 -7.35 -0.05 15.10
C PHE A 10 -8.40 -1.12 15.45
N ILE A 11 -8.91 -1.12 16.69
CA ILE A 11 -9.95 -2.06 17.12
C ILE A 11 -11.22 -1.88 16.29
N THR A 12 -11.63 -0.64 16.07
CA THR A 12 -12.85 -0.34 15.33
C THR A 12 -12.73 -0.80 13.88
N GLY A 13 -11.59 -0.55 13.23
CA GLY A 13 -11.29 -1.07 11.90
C GLY A 13 -11.26 -2.59 11.83
N PHE A 14 -10.70 -3.25 12.85
CA PHE A 14 -10.67 -4.72 12.94
C PHE A 14 -12.08 -5.31 13.05
N ILE A 15 -12.91 -4.78 13.95
CA ILE A 15 -14.31 -5.23 14.13
C ILE A 15 -15.10 -5.01 12.83
N LEU A 16 -14.94 -3.85 12.18
CA LEU A 16 -15.60 -3.54 10.91
C LEU A 16 -15.20 -4.52 9.80
N SER A 17 -13.94 -4.94 9.77
CA SER A 17 -13.42 -5.89 8.78
C SER A 17 -13.89 -7.33 9.00
N LEU A 18 -14.38 -7.69 10.20
CA LEU A 18 -14.90 -9.02 10.50
C LEU A 18 -16.33 -9.24 9.99
N ASP A 19 -17.07 -8.17 9.69
CA ASP A 19 -18.45 -8.29 9.18
C ASP A 19 -18.46 -8.60 7.67
N PRO A 20 -18.94 -9.78 7.24
CA PRO A 20 -19.06 -10.10 5.82
C PRO A 20 -19.98 -9.13 5.06
N LYS A 21 -20.97 -8.52 5.74
CA LYS A 21 -21.87 -7.52 5.13
C LYS A 21 -21.11 -6.25 4.73
N PHE A 22 -20.07 -5.89 5.48
CA PHE A 22 -19.24 -4.73 5.17
C PHE A 22 -18.48 -4.96 3.86
N LYS A 23 -17.87 -6.14 3.71
CA LYS A 23 -17.17 -6.56 2.48
C LYS A 23 -18.10 -6.58 1.26
N ASP A 24 -19.29 -7.16 1.40
CA ASP A 24 -20.30 -7.23 0.32
C ASP A 24 -20.80 -5.83 -0.10
N THR A 25 -20.94 -4.92 0.87
CA THR A 25 -21.38 -3.54 0.61
C THR A 25 -20.32 -2.76 -0.17
N ILE A 26 -19.05 -2.87 0.24
CA ILE A 26 -17.92 -2.25 -0.46
C ILE A 26 -17.80 -2.81 -1.89
N GLU A 27 -17.97 -4.13 -2.05
CA GLU A 27 -17.93 -4.74 -3.36
C GLU A 27 -19.06 -4.22 -4.28
N LYS A 28 -20.28 -4.05 -3.78
CA LYS A 28 -21.41 -3.51 -4.55
C LYS A 28 -21.21 -2.04 -4.94
N GLN A 29 -20.64 -1.22 -4.05
CA GLN A 29 -20.46 0.22 -4.28
C GLN A 29 -19.13 0.60 -4.95
N ARG A 30 -18.26 -0.38 -5.28
CA ARG A 30 -16.92 -0.13 -5.86
C ARG A 30 -16.91 0.80 -7.08
N ILE A 31 -17.91 0.68 -7.97
CA ILE A 31 -17.99 1.50 -9.19
C ILE A 31 -18.44 2.92 -8.83
N SER A 32 -19.42 3.08 -7.94
CA SER A 32 -19.86 4.39 -7.46
C SER A 32 -18.71 5.12 -6.74
N ALA A 33 -17.95 4.43 -5.88
CA ALA A 33 -16.78 4.98 -5.22
C ALA A 33 -15.70 5.41 -6.21
N LEU A 34 -15.44 4.61 -7.26
CA LEU A 34 -14.47 4.94 -8.30
C LEU A 34 -14.91 6.15 -9.13
N LEU A 35 -16.18 6.22 -9.54
CA LEU A 35 -16.72 7.36 -10.28
C LEU A 35 -16.63 8.65 -9.47
N ILE A 36 -16.92 8.60 -8.17
CA ILE A 36 -16.79 9.75 -7.26
C ILE A 36 -15.32 10.14 -7.09
N ALA A 37 -14.41 9.18 -6.89
CA ALA A 37 -12.98 9.43 -6.75
C ALA A 37 -12.40 10.12 -7.99
N VAL A 38 -12.72 9.60 -9.18
CA VAL A 38 -12.29 10.16 -10.46
C VAL A 38 -12.93 11.54 -10.68
N GLY A 39 -14.21 11.71 -10.38
CA GLY A 39 -14.91 12.99 -10.49
C GLY A 39 -14.27 14.09 -9.64
N ILE A 40 -13.98 13.81 -8.35
CA ILE A 40 -13.30 14.76 -7.46
C ILE A 40 -11.88 15.05 -7.95
N THR A 41 -11.16 14.04 -8.43
CA THR A 41 -9.78 14.21 -8.93
C THR A 41 -9.75 15.09 -10.20
N LEU A 42 -10.67 14.86 -11.14
CA LEU A 42 -10.81 15.67 -12.36
C LEU A 42 -11.23 17.11 -12.02
N MET A 43 -12.18 17.28 -11.11
CA MET A 43 -12.59 18.60 -10.63
C MET A 43 -11.40 19.38 -10.07
N ARG A 44 -10.52 18.74 -9.29
CA ARG A 44 -9.29 19.37 -8.77
C ARG A 44 -8.31 19.77 -9.87
N ILE A 45 -8.10 18.90 -10.86
CA ILE A 45 -7.22 19.20 -12.00
C ILE A 45 -7.76 20.40 -12.78
N ILE A 46 -9.06 20.43 -13.07
CA ILE A 46 -9.71 21.55 -13.76
C ILE A 46 -9.62 22.83 -12.94
N SER A 47 -9.90 22.78 -11.64
CA SER A 47 -9.81 23.96 -10.77
C SER A 47 -8.40 24.54 -10.70
N TYR A 48 -7.37 23.69 -10.77
CA TYR A 48 -5.98 24.13 -10.84
C TYR A 48 -5.62 24.77 -12.19
N LEU A 49 -6.17 24.26 -13.30
CA LEU A 49 -5.91 24.78 -14.65
C LEU A 49 -6.60 26.11 -14.94
N TYR A 50 -7.77 26.36 -14.34
CA TYR A 50 -8.59 27.56 -14.56
C TYR A 50 -8.55 28.56 -13.39
N ASP A 51 -7.68 28.33 -12.41
CA ASP A 51 -7.44 29.20 -11.25
C ASP A 51 -8.70 29.55 -10.43
N PHE A 52 -9.55 28.54 -10.21
CA PHE A 52 -10.76 28.70 -9.40
C PHE A 52 -10.43 28.75 -7.90
N GLU A 53 -10.22 29.94 -7.35
CA GLU A 53 -9.89 30.16 -5.92
C GLU A 53 -10.88 29.49 -4.94
N SER A 54 -12.16 29.40 -5.31
CA SER A 54 -13.21 28.82 -4.46
C SER A 54 -13.00 27.34 -4.16
N VAL A 55 -12.35 26.59 -5.05
CA VAL A 55 -12.09 25.15 -4.89
C VAL A 55 -10.75 24.90 -4.18
N VAL A 56 -9.78 25.80 -4.36
CA VAL A 56 -8.48 25.75 -3.66
C VAL A 56 -8.66 25.87 -2.14
N LYS A 57 -9.64 26.65 -1.68
CA LYS A 57 -9.95 26.80 -0.25
C LYS A 57 -10.43 25.51 0.43
N TYR A 58 -11.08 24.61 -0.31
CA TYR A 58 -11.60 23.34 0.23
C TYR A 58 -10.75 22.12 -0.17
N GLN A 59 -9.52 22.35 -0.63
CA GLN A 59 -8.68 21.32 -1.21
C GLN A 59 -8.34 20.20 -0.22
N ASP A 60 -8.20 20.48 1.07
CA ASP A 60 -7.93 19.47 2.10
C ASP A 60 -9.09 18.48 2.27
N ILE A 61 -10.31 18.99 2.35
CA ILE A 61 -11.53 18.17 2.49
C ILE A 61 -11.74 17.35 1.22
N LEU A 62 -11.54 17.96 0.04
CA LEU A 62 -11.63 17.26 -1.24
C LEU A 62 -10.55 16.19 -1.39
N THR A 63 -9.35 16.43 -0.87
CA THR A 63 -8.25 15.46 -0.88
C THR A 63 -8.58 14.29 0.04
N ALA A 64 -9.07 14.56 1.25
CA ALA A 64 -9.49 13.52 2.18
C ALA A 64 -10.62 12.67 1.57
N ALA A 65 -11.67 13.31 1.04
CA ALA A 65 -12.79 12.62 0.40
C ALA A 65 -12.34 11.78 -0.81
N ALA A 66 -11.51 12.34 -1.68
CA ALA A 66 -10.96 11.60 -2.83
C ALA A 66 -10.13 10.39 -2.37
N SER A 67 -9.27 10.57 -1.35
CA SER A 67 -8.44 9.50 -0.80
C SER A 67 -9.30 8.36 -0.23
N TRP A 68 -10.35 8.70 0.52
CA TRP A 68 -11.31 7.70 1.02
C TRP A 68 -12.05 6.98 -0.11
N CYS A 69 -12.48 7.70 -1.15
CA CYS A 69 -13.14 7.08 -2.30
C CYS A 69 -12.19 6.18 -3.09
N TRP A 70 -10.93 6.58 -3.26
CA TRP A 70 -9.89 5.75 -3.88
C TRP A 70 -9.59 4.50 -3.06
N LEU A 71 -9.47 4.62 -1.73
CA LEU A 71 -9.30 3.47 -0.84
C LEU A 71 -10.46 2.49 -0.97
N LEU A 72 -11.71 2.97 -0.89
CA LEU A 72 -12.90 2.13 -1.04
C LEU A 72 -12.97 1.46 -2.42
N ALA A 73 -12.60 2.18 -3.49
CA ALA A 73 -12.53 1.61 -4.82
C ALA A 73 -11.47 0.49 -4.88
N ILE A 74 -10.23 0.75 -4.44
CA ILE A 74 -9.15 -0.23 -4.45
C ILE A 74 -9.52 -1.45 -3.61
N PHE A 75 -10.08 -1.26 -2.40
CA PHE A 75 -10.53 -2.37 -1.56
C PHE A 75 -11.71 -3.15 -2.16
N GLY A 76 -12.68 -2.48 -2.79
CA GLY A 76 -13.82 -3.14 -3.43
C GLY A 76 -13.44 -3.92 -4.68
N PHE A 77 -12.52 -3.39 -5.49
CA PHE A 77 -11.94 -4.12 -6.62
C PHE A 77 -11.03 -5.26 -6.13
N GLY A 78 -10.18 -4.99 -5.14
CA GLY A 78 -9.32 -6.00 -4.52
C GLY A 78 -10.14 -7.16 -3.96
N SER A 79 -11.19 -6.89 -3.20
CA SER A 79 -12.11 -7.91 -2.65
C SER A 79 -12.69 -8.81 -3.74
N LYS A 80 -13.17 -8.23 -4.85
CA LYS A 80 -13.76 -9.01 -5.93
C LYS A 80 -12.73 -9.83 -6.73
N TYR A 81 -11.62 -9.19 -7.10
CA TYR A 81 -10.67 -9.76 -8.06
C TYR A 81 -9.50 -10.52 -7.39
N PHE A 82 -9.28 -10.41 -6.08
CA PHE A 82 -8.25 -11.17 -5.35
C PHE A 82 -8.81 -12.32 -4.49
N THR A 83 -10.02 -12.82 -4.78
CA THR A 83 -10.57 -14.02 -4.08
C THR A 83 -10.12 -15.33 -4.74
N PHE A 84 -8.90 -15.39 -5.30
CA PHE A 84 -8.37 -16.60 -5.94
C PHE A 84 -7.36 -17.31 -5.05
N ASN A 85 -7.65 -18.53 -4.63
CA ASN A 85 -6.76 -19.37 -3.84
C ASN A 85 -5.72 -20.09 -4.73
N ASN A 86 -4.82 -19.33 -5.35
CA ASN A 86 -3.76 -19.88 -6.21
C ASN A 86 -2.47 -20.14 -5.40
N GLY A 87 -1.70 -21.16 -5.77
CA GLY A 87 -0.41 -21.46 -5.13
C GLY A 87 0.58 -20.28 -5.16
N ILE A 88 0.47 -19.42 -6.17
CA ILE A 88 1.23 -18.16 -6.27
C ILE A 88 0.81 -17.16 -5.18
N LEU A 89 -0.49 -17.07 -4.84
CA LEU A 89 -0.96 -16.17 -3.79
C LEU A 89 -0.49 -16.64 -2.42
N LYS A 90 -0.47 -17.96 -2.19
CA LYS A 90 0.10 -18.53 -0.96
C LYS A 90 1.59 -18.18 -0.84
N TYR A 91 2.35 -18.36 -1.92
CA TYR A 91 3.77 -17.98 -1.97
C TYR A 91 3.97 -16.47 -1.76
N ALA A 92 3.17 -15.62 -2.41
CA ALA A 92 3.26 -14.17 -2.27
C ALA A 92 2.90 -13.72 -0.86
N ASN A 93 1.87 -14.30 -0.23
CA ASN A 93 1.47 -13.96 1.13
C ASN A 93 2.56 -14.34 2.15
N GLU A 94 3.20 -15.50 1.96
CA GLU A 94 4.38 -15.93 2.72
C GLU A 94 5.59 -14.98 2.54
N ALA A 95 5.84 -14.54 1.30
CA ALA A 95 6.93 -13.63 0.99
C ALA A 95 6.69 -12.19 1.46
N VAL A 96 5.44 -11.71 1.49
CA VAL A 96 5.08 -10.31 1.78
C VAL A 96 5.58 -9.86 3.16
N LEU A 97 5.44 -10.70 4.19
CA LEU A 97 5.90 -10.33 5.54
C LEU A 97 7.42 -10.16 5.58
N SER A 98 8.13 -11.09 4.95
CA SER A 98 9.59 -11.05 4.83
C SER A 98 10.04 -9.82 4.06
N PHE A 99 9.38 -9.54 2.94
CA PHE A 99 9.61 -8.35 2.14
C PHE A 99 9.43 -7.08 2.96
N TYR A 100 8.32 -6.95 3.68
CA TYR A 100 8.02 -5.76 4.47
C TYR A 100 9.10 -5.45 5.51
N ILE A 101 9.54 -6.47 6.26
CA ILE A 101 10.55 -6.30 7.32
C ILE A 101 11.93 -5.96 6.72
N LEU A 102 12.31 -6.64 5.64
CA LEU A 102 13.63 -6.45 5.03
C LEU A 102 13.72 -5.19 4.18
N HIS A 103 12.64 -4.78 3.54
CA HIS A 103 12.63 -3.71 2.55
C HIS A 103 13.25 -2.42 3.08
N GLN A 104 12.83 -1.97 4.26
CA GLN A 104 13.37 -0.75 4.86
C GLN A 104 14.87 -0.89 5.16
N THR A 105 15.29 -2.02 5.73
CA THR A 105 16.71 -2.24 6.07
C THR A 105 17.61 -2.26 4.84
N VAL A 106 17.18 -2.96 3.78
CA VAL A 106 17.92 -3.08 2.52
C VAL A 106 18.03 -1.72 1.83
N ILE A 107 16.92 -0.96 1.74
CA ILE A 107 16.93 0.38 1.16
C ILE A 107 17.88 1.31 1.91
N VAL A 108 17.91 1.27 3.24
CA VAL A 108 18.81 2.13 4.03
C VAL A 108 20.28 1.75 3.79
N ILE A 109 20.61 0.46 3.76
CA ILE A 109 21.98 -0.01 3.48
C ILE A 109 22.44 0.45 2.08
N PHE A 110 21.65 0.17 1.04
CA PHE A 110 22.00 0.56 -0.32
C PHE A 110 21.96 2.07 -0.53
N GLY A 111 21.02 2.77 0.10
CA GLY A 111 20.94 4.22 0.10
C GLY A 111 22.18 4.86 0.72
N PHE A 112 22.75 4.25 1.76
CA PHE A 112 24.02 4.68 2.34
C PHE A 112 25.20 4.42 1.39
N CYS A 113 25.28 3.27 0.73
CA CYS A 113 26.36 2.97 -0.22
C CYS A 113 26.36 3.88 -1.47
N ILE A 114 25.18 4.28 -1.96
CA ILE A 114 25.02 5.11 -3.16
C ILE A 114 25.03 6.62 -2.81
N ARG A 115 25.09 6.96 -1.52
CA ARG A 115 25.06 8.35 -1.04
C ARG A 115 26.11 9.22 -1.73
N ASP A 116 27.35 8.74 -1.78
CA ASP A 116 28.51 9.50 -2.24
C ASP A 116 28.69 9.49 -3.77
N TRP A 117 27.82 8.80 -4.51
CA TRP A 117 27.88 8.81 -5.97
C TRP A 117 27.39 10.16 -6.51
N GLU A 118 28.11 10.72 -7.48
CA GLU A 118 27.72 11.95 -8.22
C GLU A 118 26.59 11.71 -9.24
N LEU A 119 25.58 10.90 -8.87
CA LEU A 119 24.42 10.65 -9.71
C LEU A 119 23.24 11.53 -9.28
N GLY A 120 22.42 11.93 -10.26
CA GLY A 120 21.15 12.60 -10.01
C GLY A 120 20.20 11.73 -9.17
N VAL A 121 19.34 12.39 -8.38
CA VAL A 121 18.41 11.71 -7.45
C VAL A 121 17.52 10.69 -8.16
N ALA A 122 17.05 11.01 -9.38
CA ALA A 122 16.25 10.10 -10.19
C ALA A 122 17.02 8.82 -10.56
N THR A 123 18.29 8.95 -10.97
CA THR A 123 19.14 7.81 -11.32
C THR A 123 19.43 6.95 -10.10
N LYS A 124 19.72 7.57 -8.94
CA LYS A 124 19.90 6.85 -7.67
C LYS A 124 18.66 6.02 -7.33
N TYR A 125 17.46 6.58 -7.51
CA TYR A 125 16.21 5.86 -7.28
C TYR A 125 16.00 4.68 -8.24
N ILE A 126 16.22 4.90 -9.53
CA ILE A 126 16.07 3.86 -10.58
C ILE A 126 17.06 2.71 -10.36
N VAL A 127 18.24 2.97 -9.81
CA VAL A 127 19.21 1.91 -9.46
C VAL A 127 18.85 1.25 -8.14
N LEU A 128 18.49 2.03 -7.13
CA LEU A 128 18.19 1.54 -5.78
C LEU A 128 16.97 0.61 -5.75
N SER A 129 15.93 0.93 -6.49
CA SER A 129 14.67 0.17 -6.53
C SER A 129 14.83 -1.30 -6.99
N PRO A 130 15.39 -1.59 -8.18
CA PRO A 130 15.61 -2.97 -8.61
C PRO A 130 16.68 -3.66 -7.77
N MET A 131 17.70 -2.94 -7.30
CA MET A 131 18.76 -3.53 -6.47
C MET A 131 18.22 -4.00 -5.12
N SER A 132 17.39 -3.19 -4.47
CA SER A 132 16.76 -3.57 -3.20
C SER A 132 15.80 -4.74 -3.41
N PHE A 133 15.00 -4.71 -4.48
CA PHE A 133 14.06 -5.78 -4.81
C PHE A 133 14.78 -7.13 -5.03
N LEU A 134 15.83 -7.14 -5.84
CA LEU A 134 16.63 -8.35 -6.10
C LEU A 134 17.26 -8.89 -4.82
N MET A 135 17.80 -8.01 -3.97
CA MET A 135 18.44 -8.43 -2.73
C MET A 135 17.45 -9.01 -1.73
N ILE A 136 16.24 -8.46 -1.63
CA ILE A 136 15.20 -9.02 -0.77
C ILE A 136 14.77 -10.41 -1.28
N ILE A 137 14.63 -10.60 -2.60
CA ILE A 137 14.34 -11.93 -3.18
C ILE A 137 15.44 -12.93 -2.83
N LEU A 138 16.71 -12.54 -3.03
CA LEU A 138 17.85 -13.41 -2.72
C LEU A 138 17.88 -13.80 -1.25
N VAL A 139 17.67 -12.84 -0.34
CA VAL A 139 17.61 -13.11 1.10
C VAL A 139 16.42 -14.02 1.42
N TYR A 140 15.25 -13.77 0.82
CA TYR A 140 14.07 -14.60 1.02
C TYR A 140 14.29 -16.06 0.56
N GLU A 141 14.79 -16.25 -0.67
CA GLU A 141 15.04 -17.59 -1.21
C GLU A 141 16.16 -18.34 -0.47
N PHE A 142 17.22 -17.63 -0.06
CA PHE A 142 18.41 -18.27 0.49
C PHE A 142 18.38 -18.45 2.01
N LEU A 143 17.89 -17.47 2.76
CA LEU A 143 17.79 -17.53 4.23
C LEU A 143 16.45 -18.11 4.68
N ILE A 144 15.35 -17.57 4.16
CA ILE A 144 14.03 -17.78 4.76
C ILE A 144 13.41 -19.08 4.27
N ARG A 145 13.50 -19.40 2.97
CA ARG A 145 13.02 -20.67 2.44
C ARG A 145 13.84 -21.88 2.92
N ARG A 146 15.14 -21.69 3.19
CA ARG A 146 16.06 -22.77 3.59
C ARG A 146 16.00 -23.07 5.10
N ASN A 147 15.80 -22.07 5.95
CA ASN A 147 15.75 -22.25 7.41
C ASN A 147 14.31 -22.44 7.94
N LYS A 148 14.00 -23.65 8.40
CA LYS A 148 12.72 -23.99 9.04
C LYS A 148 12.36 -23.08 10.24
N MET A 149 13.37 -22.57 10.96
CA MET A 149 13.18 -21.65 12.10
C MET A 149 12.71 -20.26 11.64
N MET A 150 13.29 -19.73 10.56
CA MET A 150 12.85 -18.46 9.96
C MET A 150 11.44 -18.61 9.38
N ARG A 151 11.15 -19.74 8.75
CA ARG A 151 9.80 -20.06 8.26
C ARG A 151 8.74 -19.95 9.38
N PHE A 152 9.04 -20.47 10.57
CA PHE A 152 8.15 -20.33 11.73
C PHE A 152 8.03 -18.89 12.24
N LEU A 153 9.13 -18.15 12.36
CA LEU A 153 9.16 -16.74 12.81
C LEU A 153 8.39 -15.79 11.88
N PHE A 154 8.40 -16.07 10.57
CA PHE A 154 7.64 -15.33 9.57
C PHE A 154 6.22 -15.87 9.37
N GLY A 155 5.71 -16.70 10.30
CA GLY A 155 4.31 -17.15 10.32
C GLY A 155 3.94 -18.15 9.23
N MET A 156 4.94 -18.72 8.56
CA MET A 156 4.75 -19.73 7.52
C MET A 156 4.67 -21.12 8.17
N LYS A 157 3.58 -21.85 7.92
CA LYS A 157 3.44 -23.25 8.38
C LYS A 157 4.43 -24.16 7.69
#